data_AF-A0A7X3R115-F1
#
_entry.id   AF-A0A7X3R115-F1
#
_cell.length_a   1.000
_cell.length_b   1.000
_cell.length_c   1.000
_cell.angle_alpha   90.00
_cell.angle_beta   90.00
_cell.angle_gamma   90.00
#
_symmetry.space_group_name_H-M   'P 1'
#
loop_
_entity.id
_entity.type
_entity.pdbx_description
1 polymer ?
#
loop_
_entity_poly.entity_id
_entity_poly.type
_entity_poly.pdbx_seq_one_letter_code
_entity_poly.pdbx_strand_id
1 'polypeptide(L)'
;MTAAETREWRVVAFLDDEDDPAALVDPVHSPELARELGFAGALVAGDNVWGWSVPAILETLGDAWLDHGWARFRFRQPVYPGDEVRITLTPGDDGAFTLRMTNPAGTDCVVGEVGRGANPALADFEPPGRMDPAPAPDPPPALRGDAARAGVAW
;
A
#
# COMPACT_ATOMS: atom_id res chain seq x y z
N MET A 1 -2.98 -29.59 -14.83
CA MET A 1 -2.80 -28.23 -14.29
C MET A 1 -4.18 -27.60 -14.21
N THR A 2 -4.69 -27.36 -13.01
CA THR A 2 -5.90 -26.54 -12.80
C THR A 2 -5.61 -25.12 -13.29
N ALA A 3 -6.56 -24.50 -13.98
CA ALA A 3 -6.42 -23.11 -14.38
C ALA A 3 -6.28 -22.23 -13.13
N ALA A 4 -5.41 -21.22 -13.19
CA ALA A 4 -5.40 -20.18 -12.17
C ALA A 4 -6.76 -19.47 -12.20
N GLU A 5 -7.34 -19.23 -11.03
CA GLU A 5 -8.68 -18.65 -10.89
C GLU A 5 -8.61 -17.33 -10.13
N THR A 6 -9.56 -16.44 -10.42
CA THR A 6 -9.75 -15.23 -9.62
C THR A 6 -10.15 -15.61 -8.21
N ARG A 7 -9.64 -14.84 -7.24
CA ARG A 7 -9.96 -15.00 -5.82
C ARG A 7 -10.33 -13.64 -5.21
N GLU A 8 -11.20 -13.66 -4.20
CA GLU A 8 -11.74 -12.47 -3.55
C GLU A 8 -11.71 -12.60 -2.02
N TRP A 9 -11.34 -11.51 -1.35
CA TRP A 9 -11.40 -11.34 0.11
C TRP A 9 -12.06 -10.02 0.45
N ARG A 10 -12.56 -9.93 1.69
CA ARG A 10 -13.16 -8.73 2.23
C ARG A 10 -12.62 -8.45 3.62
N VAL A 11 -12.42 -7.18 3.90
CA VAL A 11 -12.03 -6.67 5.21
C VAL A 11 -12.83 -5.40 5.48
N VAL A 12 -13.33 -5.26 6.70
CA VAL A 12 -13.83 -3.96 7.16
C VAL A 12 -12.63 -3.20 7.70
N ALA A 13 -12.32 -2.08 7.07
CA ALA A 13 -11.20 -1.26 7.43
C ALA A 13 -11.35 -0.74 8.86
N PHE A 14 -10.27 -0.77 9.62
CA PHE A 14 -10.23 -0.27 10.99
C PHE A 14 -8.94 0.51 11.23
N LEU A 15 -9.01 1.47 12.14
CA LEU A 15 -7.89 2.19 12.70
C LEU A 15 -8.05 2.13 14.21
N ASP A 16 -7.14 1.42 14.88
CA ASP A 16 -7.17 1.33 16.33
C ASP A 16 -6.88 2.70 16.94
N ASP A 17 -7.58 3.02 18.03
CA ASP A 17 -7.40 4.26 18.79
C ASP A 17 -7.47 5.54 17.92
N GLU A 18 -8.35 5.56 16.90
CA GLU A 18 -8.48 6.68 15.96
C GLU A 18 -8.78 8.04 16.61
N ASP A 19 -9.39 8.02 17.80
CA ASP A 19 -9.73 9.19 18.61
C ASP A 19 -8.64 9.58 19.63
N ASP A 20 -7.54 8.82 19.73
CA ASP A 20 -6.39 9.12 20.60
C ASP A 20 -5.16 9.52 19.77
N PRO A 21 -4.91 10.83 19.60
CA PRO A 21 -3.76 11.34 18.86
C PRO A 21 -2.40 10.88 19.44
N ALA A 22 -2.34 10.48 20.71
CA ALA A 22 -1.12 10.00 21.34
C ALA A 22 -0.81 8.52 21.00
N ALA A 23 -1.82 7.75 20.57
CA ALA A 23 -1.66 6.38 20.11
C ALA A 23 -1.22 6.30 18.63
N LEU A 24 -1.43 7.38 17.87
CA LEU A 24 -1.06 7.46 16.46
C LEU A 24 0.41 7.86 16.27
N VAL A 25 1.20 6.92 15.74
CA VAL A 25 2.65 7.12 15.50
C VAL A 25 2.91 8.17 14.42
N ASP A 26 2.00 8.33 13.45
CA ASP A 26 2.03 9.38 12.43
C ASP A 26 0.76 10.26 12.54
N PRO A 27 0.89 11.57 12.82
CA PRO A 27 -0.24 12.49 12.98
C PRO A 27 -1.16 12.58 11.77
N VAL A 28 -0.72 12.22 10.55
CA VAL A 28 -1.57 12.25 9.36
C VAL A 28 -2.78 11.32 9.46
N HIS A 29 -2.70 10.31 10.33
CA HIS A 29 -3.80 9.39 10.63
C HIS A 29 -4.79 9.95 11.65
N SER A 30 -4.50 11.11 12.26
CA SER A 30 -5.45 11.75 13.17
C SER A 30 -6.61 12.41 12.42
N PRO A 31 -7.84 12.38 12.97
CA PRO A 31 -9.00 13.00 12.34
C PRO A 31 -8.86 14.51 12.12
N GLU A 32 -8.12 15.21 12.99
CA GLU A 32 -7.91 16.66 12.92
C GLU A 32 -6.98 17.02 11.76
N LEU A 33 -5.76 16.47 11.74
CA LEU A 33 -4.78 16.80 10.71
C LEU A 33 -5.23 16.32 9.32
N ALA A 34 -5.87 15.15 9.24
CA ALA A 34 -6.38 14.65 7.97
C ALA A 34 -7.42 15.61 7.36
N ARG A 35 -8.31 16.19 8.18
CA ARG A 35 -9.28 17.19 7.72
C ARG A 35 -8.62 18.50 7.33
N GLU A 36 -7.62 18.97 8.07
CA GLU A 36 -6.83 20.16 7.70
C GLU A 36 -6.15 19.99 6.33
N LEU A 37 -5.71 18.77 6.01
CA LEU A 37 -5.12 18.39 4.72
C LEU A 37 -6.15 18.13 3.62
N GLY A 38 -7.45 18.22 3.91
CA GLY A 38 -8.55 18.09 2.95
C GLY A 38 -9.10 16.67 2.76
N PHE A 39 -8.75 15.72 3.64
CA PHE A 39 -9.37 14.40 3.68
C PHE A 39 -10.71 14.41 4.41
N ALA A 40 -11.52 13.37 4.21
CA ALA A 40 -12.84 13.26 4.84
C ALA A 40 -12.77 12.98 6.35
N GLY A 41 -11.66 12.39 6.82
CA GLY A 41 -11.43 11.97 8.20
C GLY A 41 -10.10 11.23 8.31
N ALA A 42 -9.89 10.55 9.44
CA ALA A 42 -8.71 9.74 9.70
C ALA A 42 -8.47 8.73 8.56
N LEU A 43 -7.21 8.61 8.15
CA LEU A 43 -6.78 7.69 7.10
C LEU A 43 -6.25 6.41 7.73
N VAL A 44 -6.61 5.25 7.20
CA VAL A 44 -5.90 4.02 7.55
C VAL A 44 -4.48 4.08 6.97
N ALA A 45 -3.49 3.67 7.77
CA ALA A 45 -2.10 3.60 7.34
C ALA A 45 -1.89 2.66 6.14
N GLY A 46 -1.03 3.06 5.21
CA GLY A 46 -0.87 2.34 3.93
C GLY A 46 -0.30 0.94 4.10
N ASP A 47 0.55 0.73 5.09
CA ASP A 47 1.05 -0.59 5.51
C ASP A 47 -0.07 -1.49 6.04
N ASN A 48 -0.99 -0.97 6.84
CA ASN A 48 -2.18 -1.70 7.29
C ASN A 48 -3.07 -2.09 6.09
N VAL A 49 -3.36 -1.12 5.20
CA VAL A 49 -4.14 -1.38 3.98
C VAL A 49 -3.47 -2.47 3.15
N TRP A 50 -2.18 -2.34 2.85
CA TRP A 50 -1.45 -3.36 2.11
C TRP A 50 -1.45 -4.72 2.83
N GLY A 51 -1.27 -4.73 4.14
CA GLY A 51 -1.22 -5.93 4.97
C GLY A 51 -2.46 -6.81 4.86
N TRP A 52 -3.65 -6.20 4.70
CA TRP A 52 -4.89 -6.96 4.50
C TRP A 52 -4.93 -7.78 3.22
N SER A 53 -4.08 -7.47 2.24
CA SER A 53 -3.95 -8.29 1.04
C SER A 53 -3.09 -9.54 1.21
N VAL A 54 -2.29 -9.63 2.27
CA VAL A 54 -1.36 -10.75 2.48
C VAL A 54 -2.06 -12.11 2.58
N PRO A 55 -3.16 -12.29 3.37
CA PRO A 55 -3.88 -13.56 3.40
C PRO A 55 -4.35 -14.01 2.00
N ALA A 56 -4.87 -13.07 1.22
CA ALA A 56 -5.31 -13.29 -0.15
C ALA A 56 -4.19 -13.79 -1.08
N ILE A 57 -3.00 -13.20 -0.91
CA ILE A 57 -1.80 -13.59 -1.64
C ILE A 57 -1.35 -14.99 -1.23
N LEU A 58 -1.31 -15.29 0.08
CA LEU A 58 -0.87 -16.59 0.59
C LEU A 58 -1.80 -17.72 0.15
N GLU A 59 -3.11 -17.51 0.19
CA GLU A 59 -4.09 -18.49 -0.32
C GLU A 59 -3.98 -18.71 -1.84
N THR A 60 -3.53 -17.70 -2.58
CA THR A 60 -3.42 -17.77 -4.06
C THR A 60 -2.09 -18.36 -4.53
N LEU A 61 -0.98 -17.93 -3.93
CA LEU A 61 0.40 -18.25 -4.37
C LEU A 61 1.13 -19.24 -3.46
N GLY A 62 0.58 -19.50 -2.27
CA GLY A 62 1.15 -20.34 -1.22
C GLY A 62 2.22 -19.64 -0.38
N ASP A 63 2.52 -20.22 0.78
CA ASP A 63 3.43 -19.67 1.80
C ASP A 63 4.85 -19.37 1.27
N ALA A 64 5.31 -20.12 0.26
CA ALA A 64 6.60 -19.88 -0.39
C ALA A 64 6.70 -18.50 -1.10
N TRP A 65 5.59 -17.77 -1.22
CA TRP A 65 5.62 -16.36 -1.61
C TRP A 65 6.32 -15.47 -0.57
N LEU A 66 6.31 -15.82 0.72
CA LEU A 66 7.05 -15.05 1.73
C LEU A 66 8.56 -15.12 1.52
N ASP A 67 9.06 -16.25 1.03
CA ASP A 67 10.50 -16.47 0.81
C ASP A 67 10.95 -16.01 -0.59
N HIS A 68 10.09 -16.19 -1.60
CA HIS A 68 10.45 -16.07 -3.01
C HIS A 68 9.43 -15.27 -3.83
N GLY A 69 8.61 -14.48 -3.17
CA GLY A 69 7.60 -13.65 -3.80
C GLY A 69 8.08 -12.23 -4.10
N TRP A 70 7.29 -11.55 -4.91
CA TRP A 70 7.40 -10.12 -5.12
C TRP A 70 6.00 -9.49 -5.17
N ALA A 71 5.96 -8.19 -4.88
CA ALA A 71 4.81 -7.32 -5.07
C ALA A 71 5.24 -6.00 -5.68
N ARG A 72 4.41 -5.42 -6.53
CA ARG A 72 4.49 -4.03 -6.98
C ARG A 72 3.10 -3.43 -6.91
N PHE A 73 2.94 -2.28 -6.27
CA PHE A 73 1.62 -1.70 -6.10
C PHE A 73 1.70 -0.18 -5.97
N ARG A 74 0.54 0.46 -6.08
CA ARG A 74 0.37 1.90 -5.92
C ARG A 74 -0.87 2.16 -5.10
N PHE A 75 -0.75 3.02 -4.09
CA PHE A 75 -1.88 3.65 -3.44
C PHE A 75 -2.45 4.71 -4.38
N ARG A 76 -3.75 4.66 -4.63
CA ARG A 76 -4.48 5.50 -5.57
C ARG A 76 -5.46 6.42 -4.87
N GLN A 77 -6.08 5.92 -3.81
CA GLN A 77 -7.05 6.63 -2.97
C GLN A 77 -6.89 6.19 -1.51
N PRO A 78 -7.25 7.07 -0.55
CA PRO A 78 -7.31 6.70 0.86
C PRO A 78 -8.34 5.60 1.11
N VAL A 79 -8.15 4.89 2.23
CA VAL A 79 -9.14 3.99 2.83
C VAL A 79 -9.49 4.57 4.20
N TYR A 80 -10.78 4.59 4.52
CA TYR A 80 -11.29 5.12 5.78
C TYR A 80 -11.75 3.99 6.71
N PRO A 81 -11.67 4.19 8.03
CA PRO A 81 -12.31 3.31 9.00
C PRO A 81 -13.79 3.05 8.65
N GLY A 82 -14.21 1.79 8.72
CA GLY A 82 -15.55 1.34 8.34
C GLY A 82 -15.74 1.00 6.85
N ASP A 83 -14.80 1.31 5.96
CA ASP A 83 -14.88 0.89 4.55
C ASP A 83 -14.85 -0.64 4.44
N GLU A 84 -15.84 -1.25 3.79
CA GLU A 84 -15.74 -2.65 3.37
C GLU A 84 -14.88 -2.73 2.10
N VAL A 85 -13.61 -3.06 2.29
CA VAL A 85 -12.64 -3.16 1.19
C VAL A 85 -12.68 -4.55 0.59
N ARG A 86 -12.93 -4.61 -0.72
CA ARG A 86 -12.87 -5.84 -1.51
C ARG A 86 -11.48 -5.99 -2.13
N ILE A 87 -10.83 -7.11 -1.86
CA ILE A 87 -9.51 -7.46 -2.39
C ILE A 87 -9.68 -8.54 -3.44
N THR A 88 -9.19 -8.33 -4.66
CA THR A 88 -9.27 -9.30 -5.74
C THR A 88 -7.90 -9.61 -6.30
N LEU A 89 -7.59 -10.91 -6.46
CA LEU A 89 -6.46 -11.38 -7.25
C LEU A 89 -6.98 -12.03 -8.53
N THR A 90 -6.59 -11.52 -9.68
CA THR A 90 -6.94 -12.07 -11.00
C THR A 90 -5.69 -12.60 -11.68
N PRO A 91 -5.71 -13.81 -12.27
CA PRO A 91 -4.58 -14.33 -13.03
C PRO A 91 -4.11 -13.32 -14.07
N GLY A 92 -2.81 -13.05 -14.08
CA GLY A 92 -2.13 -12.25 -15.09
C GLY A 92 -1.17 -13.08 -15.92
N ASP A 93 -0.24 -12.40 -16.58
CA ASP A 93 0.79 -13.03 -17.40
C ASP A 93 1.90 -13.65 -16.53
N ASP A 94 2.62 -14.62 -17.10
CA ASP A 94 3.81 -15.24 -16.51
C ASP A 94 3.64 -15.77 -15.07
N GLY A 95 2.42 -16.16 -14.70
CA GLY A 95 2.10 -16.69 -13.37
C GLY A 95 1.98 -15.61 -12.28
N ALA A 96 2.00 -14.33 -12.65
CA ALA A 96 1.66 -13.23 -11.76
C ALA A 96 0.13 -13.10 -11.61
N PHE A 97 -0.30 -12.33 -10.61
CA PHE A 97 -1.69 -11.97 -10.38
C PHE A 97 -1.82 -10.46 -10.26
N THR A 98 -2.84 -9.91 -10.92
CA THR A 98 -3.25 -8.51 -10.71
C THR A 98 -4.03 -8.43 -9.40
N LEU A 99 -3.61 -7.53 -8.52
CA LEU A 99 -4.23 -7.25 -7.23
C LEU A 99 -4.97 -5.91 -7.29
N ARG A 100 -6.22 -5.90 -6.82
CA ARG A 100 -6.99 -4.66 -6.60
C ARG A 100 -7.60 -4.66 -5.22
N MET A 101 -7.60 -3.49 -4.57
CA MET A 101 -8.35 -3.22 -3.35
C MET A 101 -9.36 -2.10 -3.65
N THR A 102 -10.64 -2.44 -3.66
CA THR A 102 -11.73 -1.53 -4.07
C THR A 102 -12.60 -1.19 -2.85
N ASN A 103 -12.88 0.10 -2.65
CA ASN A 103 -13.77 0.56 -1.57
C ASN A 103 -15.27 0.36 -1.92
N PRO A 104 -16.20 0.64 -0.98
CA PRO A 104 -17.64 0.51 -1.21
C PRO A 104 -18.19 1.39 -2.36
N ALA A 105 -17.52 2.51 -2.67
CA ALA A 105 -17.87 3.37 -3.79
C ALA A 105 -17.42 2.81 -5.15
N GLY A 106 -16.80 1.63 -5.20
CA GLY A 106 -16.30 1.02 -6.43
C GLY A 106 -15.00 1.63 -6.94
N THR A 107 -14.30 2.40 -6.11
CA THR A 107 -13.03 3.04 -6.46
C THR A 107 -11.86 2.18 -6.00
N ASP A 108 -10.88 1.98 -6.87
CA ASP A 108 -9.66 1.24 -6.52
C ASP A 108 -8.73 2.12 -5.67
N CYS A 109 -8.57 1.74 -4.41
CA CYS A 109 -7.64 2.38 -3.46
C CYS A 109 -6.23 1.86 -3.63
N VAL A 110 -6.06 0.59 -3.97
CA VAL A 110 -4.76 -0.02 -4.29
C VAL A 110 -4.87 -0.82 -5.58
N VAL A 111 -3.88 -0.63 -6.46
CA VAL A 111 -3.70 -1.45 -7.67
C VAL A 111 -2.28 -1.96 -7.70
N GLY A 112 -2.11 -3.23 -8.05
CA GLY A 112 -0.79 -3.85 -8.07
C GLY A 112 -0.75 -5.19 -8.77
N GLU A 113 0.42 -5.80 -8.70
CA GLU A 113 0.70 -7.15 -9.15
C GLU A 113 1.56 -7.86 -8.12
N VAL A 114 1.35 -9.17 -8.01
CA VAL A 114 2.12 -10.07 -7.16
C VAL A 114 2.52 -11.30 -7.95
N GLY A 115 3.67 -11.87 -7.62
CA GLY A 115 4.14 -13.08 -8.27
C GLY A 115 5.16 -13.81 -7.42
N ARG A 116 5.58 -14.98 -7.91
CA ARG A 116 6.67 -15.79 -7.33
C ARG A 116 7.85 -15.84 -8.27
N GLY A 117 9.04 -16.06 -7.72
CA GLY A 117 10.31 -16.08 -8.45
C GLY A 117 10.88 -14.67 -8.63
N ALA A 118 11.64 -14.48 -9.71
CA ALA A 118 12.23 -13.19 -10.02
C ALA A 118 11.13 -12.18 -10.39
N ASN A 119 11.22 -10.96 -9.83
CA ASN A 119 10.36 -9.86 -10.24
C ASN A 119 10.79 -9.38 -11.64
N PRO A 120 9.94 -9.48 -12.67
CA PRO A 120 10.29 -9.05 -14.03
C PRO A 120 10.68 -7.57 -14.10
N ALA A 121 10.10 -6.73 -13.23
CA ALA A 121 10.42 -5.31 -13.17
C ALA A 121 11.81 -5.00 -12.61
N LEU A 122 12.49 -5.99 -12.02
CA LEU A 122 13.85 -5.87 -11.50
C LEU A 122 14.87 -6.61 -12.36
N ALA A 123 14.49 -7.14 -13.52
CA ALA A 123 15.40 -7.87 -14.41
C ALA A 123 16.62 -7.03 -14.80
N ASP A 124 16.41 -5.72 -15.02
CA ASP A 124 17.44 -4.76 -15.38
C ASP A 124 17.86 -3.86 -14.21
N PHE A 125 17.41 -4.17 -12.99
CA PHE A 125 17.78 -3.38 -11.82
C PHE A 125 19.22 -3.68 -11.42
N GLU A 126 20.11 -2.72 -11.60
CA GLU A 126 21.46 -2.78 -11.08
C GLU A 126 21.45 -2.36 -9.60
N PRO A 127 21.80 -3.25 -8.65
CA PRO A 127 21.88 -2.88 -7.25
C PRO A 127 22.88 -1.75 -7.06
N PRO A 128 22.60 -0.76 -6.19
CA PRO A 128 23.57 0.28 -5.90
C PRO A 128 24.85 -0.36 -5.36
N GLY A 129 25.99 0.11 -5.86
CA GLY A 129 27.28 -0.21 -5.28
C GLY A 129 27.37 0.25 -3.83
N ARG A 130 28.30 -0.34 -3.07
CA ARG A 130 28.58 0.11 -1.70
C ARG A 130 29.06 1.57 -1.76
N MET A 131 28.34 2.46 -1.08
CA MET A 131 28.71 3.88 -0.95
C MET A 131 29.24 4.14 0.46
N ASP A 132 30.26 4.99 0.55
CA ASP A 132 30.68 5.56 1.84
C ASP A 132 29.63 6.59 2.30
N PRO A 133 29.34 6.70 3.60
CA PRO A 133 28.40 7.69 4.11
C PRO A 133 28.89 9.10 3.80
N ALA A 134 28.06 9.88 3.10
CA ALA A 134 28.29 11.31 2.95
C ALA A 134 27.96 12.02 4.27
N PRO A 135 28.73 13.05 4.67
CA PRO A 135 28.39 13.86 5.83
C PRO A 135 27.02 14.52 5.64
N ALA A 136 26.21 14.54 6.70
CA ALA A 136 24.91 15.21 6.68
C ALA A 136 25.09 16.73 6.45
N PRO A 137 24.19 17.40 5.72
CA PRO A 137 24.20 18.86 5.62
C PRO A 137 24.10 19.50 7.01
N ASP A 138 24.94 20.52 7.27
CA ASP A 138 24.88 21.35 8.48
C ASP A 138 24.73 22.83 8.09
N PRO A 139 23.58 23.47 8.39
CA PRO A 139 22.42 22.92 9.11
C PRO A 139 21.60 21.92 8.26
N PRO A 140 20.76 21.09 8.90
CA PRO A 140 19.79 20.27 8.19
C PRO A 140 18.91 21.13 7.28
N PRO A 141 18.56 20.65 6.07
CA PRO A 141 17.63 21.36 5.22
C PRO A 141 16.27 21.52 5.94
N ALA A 142 15.68 22.70 5.85
CA ALA A 142 14.37 22.95 6.42
C ALA A 142 13.29 22.13 5.69
N LEU A 143 12.55 21.31 6.43
CA LEU A 143 11.31 20.70 5.93
C LEU A 143 10.27 21.81 5.77
N ARG A 144 9.92 22.16 4.53
CA ARG A 144 8.88 23.15 4.24
C ARG A 144 7.57 22.42 3.92
N GLY A 145 6.53 22.67 4.73
CA GLY A 145 5.21 22.07 4.57
C GLY A 145 4.32 22.71 3.49
N ASP A 146 4.82 23.70 2.77
CA ASP A 146 4.08 24.42 1.71
C ASP A 146 3.99 23.63 0.40
N ALA A 147 4.76 22.55 0.26
CA ALA A 147 4.92 21.83 -1.00
C ALA A 147 3.90 20.71 -1.25
N ALA A 148 3.06 20.29 -0.29
CA ALA A 148 2.16 19.15 -0.48
C ALA A 148 0.69 19.56 -0.34
N ARG A 149 0.14 20.21 -1.38
CA ARG A 149 -1.32 20.39 -1.48
C ARG A 149 -1.94 19.15 -2.09
N ALA A 150 -2.83 18.48 -1.35
CA ALA A 150 -3.63 17.38 -1.89
C ALA A 150 -4.45 17.88 -3.10
N GLY A 151 -4.51 17.07 -4.16
CA GLY A 151 -5.31 17.38 -5.36
C GLY A 151 -4.64 18.26 -6.42
N VAL A 152 -3.36 18.62 -6.28
CA VAL A 152 -2.58 19.28 -7.34
C VAL A 152 -1.71 18.23 -8.03
N ALA A 153 -1.92 18.03 -9.34
CA ALA A 153 -1.08 17.14 -10.12
C ALA A 153 0.31 17.77 -10.30
N TRP A 154 1.36 16.96 -10.08
CA TRP A 154 2.73 17.25 -10.51
C TRP A 154 2.97 16.67 -11.90
#